data_AF-A0A7K2ALM2-F1
#
_entry.id   AF-A0A7K2ALM2-F1
#
_cell.length_a   1.000
_cell.length_b   1.000
_cell.length_c   1.000
_cell.angle_alpha   90.00
_cell.angle_beta   90.00
_cell.angle_gamma   90.00
#
_symmetry.space_group_name_H-M   'P 1'
#
loop_
_entity.id
_entity.type
_entity.pdbx_description
1 polymer ?
#
loop_
_entity_poly.entity_id
_entity_poly.type
_entity_poly.pdbx_seq_one_letter_code
_entity_poly.pdbx_strand_id
1 'polypeptide(L)' 'MTGVPERFWKSFWNHPDPASLRLPQDADYVAGRMFNGPWPDAAIWASVHLPDSALEYCLTLRSTKPRTRDLIVNALNARR' A
#
# COMPACT_ATOMS: atom_id res chain seq x y z
N MET A 1 5.62 -7.90 15.12
CA MET A 1 4.89 -8.01 13.85
C MET A 1 3.62 -7.19 13.96
N THR A 2 3.44 -6.21 13.08
CA THR A 2 2.25 -5.35 13.04
C THR A 2 1.35 -5.78 11.88
N GLY A 3 0.06 -5.86 12.13
CA GLY A 3 -0.94 -6.11 11.09
C GLY A 3 -1.41 -4.83 10.41
N VAL A 4 -2.24 -4.98 9.38
CA VAL A 4 -2.93 -3.84 8.75
C VAL A 4 -4.06 -3.36 9.66
N PRO A 5 -4.19 -2.03 9.92
CA PRO A 5 -5.29 -1.51 10.73
C PRO A 5 -6.67 -1.88 10.19
N GLU A 6 -7.60 -2.26 11.08
CA GLU A 6 -8.95 -2.75 10.74
C GLU A 6 -9.73 -1.81 9.83
N ARG A 7 -9.60 -0.49 10.04
CA ARG A 7 -10.25 0.54 9.21
C ARG A 7 -9.94 0.44 7.71
N PHE A 8 -8.84 -0.22 7.35
CA PHE A 8 -8.42 -0.42 5.96
C PHE A 8 -8.70 -1.81 5.42
N TRP A 9 -9.33 -2.71 6.19
CA TRP A 9 -9.64 -4.06 5.73
C TRP A 9 -10.54 -4.09 4.50
N LYS A 10 -11.39 -3.07 4.32
CA LYS A 10 -12.17 -2.84 3.09
C LYS A 10 -11.32 -2.81 1.79
N SER A 11 -10.04 -2.40 1.89
CA SER A 11 -9.08 -2.43 0.77
C SER A 11 -8.79 -3.83 0.25
N PHE A 12 -9.12 -4.84 1.06
CA PHE A 12 -8.84 -6.25 0.82
C PHE A 12 -10.14 -7.05 0.64
N TRP A 13 -11.16 -6.47 0.01
CA TRP A 13 -12.48 -7.10 -0.20
C TRP A 13 -12.45 -8.49 -0.86
N ASN A 14 -11.38 -8.83 -1.58
CA ASN A 14 -11.17 -10.13 -2.22
C ASN A 14 -10.17 -11.03 -1.47
N HIS A 15 -9.74 -10.63 -0.28
CA HIS A 15 -8.85 -11.39 0.58
C HIS A 15 -9.68 -12.06 1.68
N PRO A 16 -9.53 -13.37 1.92
CA PRO A 16 -10.40 -14.12 2.82
C PRO A 16 -10.26 -13.69 4.29
N ASP A 17 -9.07 -13.25 4.72
CA ASP A 17 -8.83 -12.79 6.09
C ASP A 17 -7.77 -11.67 6.15
N PRO A 18 -8.17 -10.39 6.11
CA PRO A 18 -7.23 -9.27 6.23
C PRO A 18 -6.47 -9.22 7.56
N ALA A 19 -6.99 -9.86 8.61
CA ALA A 19 -6.32 -9.96 9.90
C ALA A 19 -5.11 -10.91 9.86
N SER A 20 -4.99 -11.75 8.83
CA SER A 20 -3.84 -12.63 8.62
C SER A 20 -2.62 -11.91 8.02
N LEU A 21 -2.79 -10.74 7.43
CA LEU A 21 -1.70 -9.97 6.79
C LEU A 21 -0.68 -9.50 7.84
N ARG A 22 0.61 -9.70 7.55
CA ARG A 22 1.74 -9.39 8.43
C ARG A 22 2.73 -8.47 7.74
N LEU A 23 3.11 -7.39 8.41
CA LEU A 23 4.18 -6.51 7.96
C LEU A 23 5.51 -6.87 8.66
N PRO A 24 6.64 -6.86 7.93
CA PRO A 24 6.79 -6.43 6.53
C PRO A 24 6.52 -7.50 5.46
N GLN A 25 6.20 -8.74 5.82
CA GLN A 25 6.14 -9.89 4.88
C GLN A 25 5.18 -9.67 3.70
N ASP A 26 4.00 -9.12 3.97
CA ASP A 26 2.95 -8.89 2.97
C ASP A 26 2.95 -7.45 2.43
N ALA A 27 4.00 -6.67 2.68
CA ALA A 27 4.02 -5.24 2.41
C ALA A 27 3.73 -4.89 0.93
N ASP A 28 4.25 -5.67 -0.02
CA ASP A 28 4.03 -5.46 -1.45
C ASP A 28 2.55 -5.62 -1.83
N TYR A 29 1.91 -6.68 -1.33
CA TYR A 29 0.48 -6.91 -1.53
C TYR A 29 -0.36 -5.81 -0.88
N VAL A 30 -0.03 -5.45 0.37
CA VAL A 30 -0.71 -4.38 1.11
C VAL A 30 -0.59 -3.04 0.38
N ALA A 31 0.61 -2.67 -0.06
CA ALA A 31 0.86 -1.45 -0.81
C ALA A 31 0.05 -1.44 -2.12
N GLY A 32 0.11 -2.53 -2.89
CA GLY A 32 -0.62 -2.65 -4.16
C GLY A 32 -2.12 -2.47 -3.99
N ARG A 33 -2.71 -2.99 -2.91
CA ARG A 33 -4.15 -2.83 -2.62
C ARG A 33 -4.50 -1.42 -2.14
N MET A 34 -3.68 -0.82 -1.30
CA MET A 34 -3.94 0.49 -0.70
C MET A 34 -3.73 1.64 -1.70
N PHE A 35 -2.69 1.60 -2.52
CA PHE A 35 -2.40 2.65 -3.51
C PHE A 35 -3.32 2.61 -4.74
N ASN A 36 -3.69 1.41 -5.19
CA ASN A 36 -4.54 1.25 -6.37
C ASN A 36 -6.04 1.17 -6.04
N GLY A 37 -6.39 1.17 -4.76
CA GLY A 37 -7.77 1.21 -4.27
C GLY A 37 -8.40 2.62 -4.35
N PRO A 38 -9.73 2.72 -4.17
CA PRO A 38 -10.46 3.99 -4.21
C PRO A 38 -10.32 4.85 -2.94
N TRP A 39 -9.58 4.41 -1.91
CA TRP A 39 -9.53 5.04 -0.59
C TRP A 39 -8.24 5.84 -0.39
N PRO A 40 -8.27 7.19 -0.47
CA PRO A 40 -7.05 8.00 -0.39
C PRO A 40 -6.34 7.91 0.97
N ASP A 41 -7.10 7.74 2.05
CA ASP A 41 -6.59 7.56 3.42
C ASP A 41 -5.76 6.28 3.56
N ALA A 42 -6.12 5.22 2.84
CA ALA A 42 -5.34 3.98 2.80
C ALA A 42 -3.99 4.19 2.09
N ALA A 43 -3.98 4.92 0.97
CA ALA A 43 -2.75 5.25 0.24
C ALA A 43 -1.80 6.12 1.09
N ILE A 44 -2.34 7.11 1.81
CA ILE A 44 -1.56 7.96 2.73
C ILE A 44 -1.00 7.14 3.88
N TRP A 45 -1.79 6.24 4.47
CA TRP A 45 -1.28 5.39 5.54
C TRP A 45 -0.16 4.47 5.03
N ALA A 46 -0.35 3.86 3.86
CA ALA A 46 0.66 3.03 3.20
C ALA A 46 1.96 3.81 2.94
N SER A 47 1.84 5.05 2.46
CA SER A 47 2.97 5.92 2.17
C SER A 47 3.75 6.37 3.41
N VAL A 48 3.24 6.13 4.62
CA VAL A 48 3.93 6.46 5.87
C VAL A 48 4.47 5.21 6.57
N HIS A 49 3.76 4.08 6.49
CA HIS A 49 4.05 2.91 7.33
C HIS A 49 4.68 1.73 6.60
N LEU A 50 4.60 1.68 5.27
CA LEU A 50 5.18 0.59 4.49
C LEU A 50 6.63 0.90 4.07
N PRO A 51 7.49 -0.13 3.96
CA PRO A 51 8.88 0.04 3.55
C PRO A 51 8.98 0.60 2.12
N ASP A 52 10.08 1.30 1.83
CA ASP A 52 10.35 1.88 0.50
C ASP A 52 10.27 0.83 -0.60
N SER A 53 10.78 -0.39 -0.35
CA SER A 53 10.75 -1.49 -1.32
C SER A 53 9.34 -1.85 -1.78
N ALA A 54 8.33 -1.75 -0.90
CA ALA A 54 6.94 -2.05 -1.26
C ALA A 54 6.30 -0.92 -2.08
N LEU A 55 6.72 0.32 -1.84
CA LEU A 55 6.33 1.47 -2.66
C LEU A 55 6.97 1.36 -4.06
N GLU A 56 8.26 1.02 -4.12
CA GLU A 56 8.98 0.77 -5.38
C GLU A 56 8.36 -0.39 -6.16
N TYR A 57 7.97 -1.48 -5.49
CA TYR A 57 7.24 -2.59 -6.11
C TYR A 57 5.96 -2.10 -6.81
N CYS A 58 5.19 -1.20 -6.18
CA CYS A 58 3.99 -0.65 -6.81
C CYS A 58 4.29 0.09 -8.12
N LEU A 59 5.47 0.71 -8.28
CA LEU A 59 5.89 1.34 -9.53
C LEU A 59 6.16 0.32 -10.65
N THR A 60 6.33 -0.97 -10.34
CA THR A 60 6.48 -2.02 -11.35
C THR A 60 5.13 -2.57 -11.85
N LEU A 61 4.04 -2.32 -11.12
CA LEU A 61 2.73 -2.87 -11.42
C LEU A 61 2.07 -2.15 -12.61
N ARG A 62 1.56 -2.93 -13.56
CA ARG A 62 0.76 -2.41 -14.68
C ARG A 62 -0.54 -1.76 -14.23
N SER A 63 -1.10 -2.18 -13.09
CA SER A 63 -2.33 -1.63 -12.52
C SER A 63 -2.15 -0.23 -11.93
N THR A 64 -0.92 0.22 -11.73
CA THR A 64 -0.64 1.52 -11.11
C THR A 64 -0.77 2.66 -12.10
N LYS A 65 -1.90 3.36 -11.98
CA LYS A 65 -2.28 4.50 -12.81
C LYS A 65 -1.26 5.65 -12.67
N PRO A 66 -1.08 6.51 -13.70
CA PRO A 66 -0.11 7.61 -13.67
C PRO A 66 -0.19 8.47 -12.40
N ARG A 67 -1.39 8.93 -12.02
CA ARG A 67 -1.61 9.69 -10.78
C ARG A 67 -1.11 8.97 -9.52
N THR A 68 -1.31 7.66 -9.43
CA THR A 68 -0.85 6.85 -8.30
C THR A 68 0.67 6.72 -8.31
N ARG A 69 1.30 6.61 -9.49
CA ARG A 69 2.76 6.62 -9.62
C ARG A 69 3.36 7.91 -9.08
N ASP A 70 2.79 9.05 -9.45
CA ASP A 70 3.27 10.36 -8.98
C ASP A 70 3.18 10.47 -7.45
N LEU A 71 2.08 9.98 -6.85
CA LEU A 71 1.93 9.93 -5.40
C LEU A 71 3.01 9.07 -4.72
N ILE A 72 3.29 7.89 -5.28
CA ILE A 72 4.32 6.98 -4.75
C ILE A 72 5.71 7.62 -4.87
N VAL A 73 6.03 8.22 -6.01
CA VAL A 73 7.32 8.91 -6.23
C VAL A 73 7.49 10.06 -5.25
N ASN A 74 6.45 10.87 -5.05
CA ASN A 74 6.48 11.96 -4.07
C ASN A 74 6.68 11.45 -2.64
N ALA A 75 6.02 10.34 -2.28
CA ALA A 75 6.19 9.72 -0.97
C ALA A 75 7.62 9.20 -0.75
N LEU A 76 8.22 8.55 -1.74
CA LEU A 76 9.63 8.10 -1.69
C LEU A 76 10.59 9.28 -1.58
N ASN A 77 10.35 10.36 -2.32
CA ASN A 77 11.18 11.57 -2.26
C ASN A 77 11.09 12.29 -0.92
N ALA A 78 9.90 12.31 -0.29
CA ALA A 78 9.70 12.97 1.01
C ALA A 78 10.38 12.26 2.19
N ARG A 79 10.85 11.02 2.00
CA ARG A 79 11.58 10.22 3.00
C ARG A 79 13.09 10.42 2.97
N ARG A 80 13.60 11.09 1.93
CA ARG A 80 15.03 11.41 1.74
C ARG A 80 15.36 12.76 2.37
#